data_AF-V4HUX5-F1
#
_entry.id   AF-V4HUX5-F1
#
_cell.length_a   1.000
_cell.length_b   1.000
_cell.length_c   1.000
_cell.angle_alpha   90.00
_cell.angle_beta   90.00
_cell.angle_gamma   90.00
#
_symmetry.space_group_name_H-M   'P 1'
#
loop_
_entity.id
_entity.type
_entity.pdbx_description
1 polymer ?
#
loop_
_entity_poly.entity_id
_entity_poly.type
_entity_poly.pdbx_seq_one_letter_code
_entity_poly.pdbx_strand_id
1 'polypeptide(L)'
;MGGSLIDLIVSWIFIAAAIILIVWAAWIYQREKVFIKNGRFCKKHQFVVECLEISELTKISYHYHAIVGFVAIWELVDSQGNKLVIDGRAKDVWQVMSELQHFLPEFTLENFDSAFASGDIVDTLEIWQQQ
;
A
#
# COMPACT_ATOMS: atom_id res chain seq x y z
N MET A 1 45.21 11.91 -33.56
CA MET A 1 43.83 11.45 -33.87
C MET A 1 43.46 10.27 -32.95
N GLY A 2 43.29 10.50 -31.64
CA GLY A 2 43.01 9.45 -30.65
C GLY A 2 41.83 9.71 -29.72
N GLY A 3 41.12 10.84 -29.88
CA GLY A 3 39.99 11.23 -29.00
C GLY A 3 38.72 10.41 -29.23
N SER A 4 38.42 10.04 -30.48
CA SER A 4 37.11 9.47 -30.86
C SER A 4 36.72 8.18 -30.13
N LEU A 5 37.68 7.32 -29.75
CA LEU A 5 37.36 6.07 -29.06
C LEU A 5 37.15 6.29 -27.56
N ILE A 6 37.94 7.18 -26.95
CA ILE A 6 37.82 7.54 -25.53
C ILE A 6 36.50 8.27 -25.30
N ASP A 7 36.15 9.21 -26.18
CA ASP A 7 34.88 9.96 -26.11
C ASP A 7 33.66 9.03 -26.22
N LEU A 8 33.75 8.00 -27.08
CA LEU A 8 32.70 7.00 -27.23
C LEU A 8 32.53 6.17 -25.96
N ILE A 9 33.63 5.67 -25.38
CA ILE A 9 33.60 4.87 -24.14
C ILE A 9 33.03 5.68 -22.98
N VAL A 10 33.48 6.93 -22.83
CA VAL A 10 33.01 7.84 -21.78
C VAL A 10 31.50 8.09 -21.92
N SER A 11 31.00 8.32 -23.14
CA SER A 11 29.57 8.49 -23.42
C SER A 11 28.74 7.27 -22.99
N TRP A 12 29.18 6.06 -23.34
CA TRP A 12 28.48 4.83 -22.93
C TRP A 12 28.44 4.64 -21.41
N ILE A 13 29.49 5.01 -20.68
CA ILE A 13 29.52 4.94 -19.21
C ILE A 13 28.47 5.88 -18.61
N PHE A 14 28.35 7.12 -19.10
CA PHE A 14 27.35 8.06 -18.62
C PHE A 14 25.92 7.58 -18.89
N ILE A 15 25.67 7.02 -20.08
CA ILE A 15 24.37 6.44 -20.42
C ILE A 15 24.04 5.27 -19.48
N ALA A 16 25.00 4.36 -19.26
CA ALA A 16 24.80 3.22 -18.36
C ALA A 16 24.52 3.68 -16.92
N ALA A 17 25.26 4.66 -16.41
CA ALA A 17 25.06 5.22 -15.07
C ALA A 17 23.68 5.88 -14.93
N ALA A 18 23.24 6.64 -15.94
CA ALA A 18 21.92 7.26 -15.95
C ALA A 18 20.79 6.22 -15.95
N ILE A 19 20.92 5.15 -16.74
CA ILE A 19 19.94 4.06 -16.75
C ILE A 19 19.87 3.38 -15.38
N ILE A 20 21.02 3.10 -14.76
CA ILE A 20 21.07 2.50 -13.41
C ILE A 20 20.37 3.39 -12.39
N LEU A 21 20.61 4.70 -12.41
CA LEU A 21 19.95 5.66 -11.52
C LEU A 21 18.43 5.70 -11.73
N ILE A 22 17.97 5.70 -12.98
CA ILE A 22 16.53 5.70 -13.30
C ILE A 22 15.88 4.41 -12.80
N VAL A 23 16.49 3.25 -13.05
CA VAL A 23 15.98 1.95 -12.59
C VAL A 23 15.96 1.90 -11.06
N TRP A 24 17.01 2.37 -10.40
CA TRP A 24 17.10 2.42 -8.94
C TRP A 24 16.06 3.36 -8.32
N ALA A 25 15.87 4.55 -8.90
CA ALA A 25 14.84 5.49 -8.47
C ALA A 25 13.44 4.89 -8.66
N ALA A 26 13.16 4.29 -9.82
CA ALA A 26 11.88 3.63 -10.10
C ALA A 26 11.61 2.46 -9.14
N TRP A 27 12.67 1.75 -8.73
CA TRP A 27 12.60 0.66 -7.77
C TRP A 27 12.25 1.14 -6.36
N ILE A 28 12.93 2.19 -5.87
CA ILE A 28 12.64 2.79 -4.57
C ILE A 28 11.23 3.38 -4.55
N TYR A 29 10.79 3.94 -5.68
CA TYR A 29 9.46 4.52 -5.82
C TYR A 29 8.35 3.50 -6.08
N GLN A 30 8.65 2.19 -6.05
CA GLN A 30 7.64 1.17 -6.26
C GLN A 30 6.64 1.19 -5.10
N ARG A 31 5.45 1.74 -5.40
CA ARG A 31 4.34 1.78 -4.44
C ARG A 31 3.96 0.38 -3.99
N GLU A 32 3.58 0.28 -2.73
CA GLU A 32 2.91 -0.91 -2.21
C GLU A 32 1.72 -1.27 -3.11
N LYS A 33 1.53 -2.57 -3.37
CA LYS A 33 0.41 -3.09 -4.14
C LYS A 33 -0.40 -4.04 -3.28
N VAL A 34 -1.72 -3.87 -3.31
CA VAL A 34 -2.67 -4.70 -2.55
C VAL A 34 -3.43 -5.62 -3.49
N PHE A 35 -3.81 -6.82 -3.05
CA PHE A 35 -4.63 -7.76 -3.81
C PHE A 35 -5.27 -8.83 -2.91
N ILE A 36 -6.41 -9.37 -3.34
CA ILE A 36 -7.01 -10.57 -2.74
C ILE A 36 -6.65 -11.79 -3.59
N LYS A 37 -6.24 -12.88 -2.93
CA LYS A 37 -5.96 -14.16 -3.59
C LYS A 37 -6.29 -15.31 -2.67
N ASN A 38 -7.09 -16.26 -3.13
CA ASN A 38 -7.46 -17.47 -2.40
C ASN A 38 -8.04 -17.19 -1.00
N GLY A 39 -8.93 -16.20 -0.86
CA GLY A 39 -9.51 -15.81 0.44
C GLY A 39 -8.54 -15.13 1.39
N ARG A 40 -7.35 -14.73 0.91
CA ARG A 40 -6.35 -14.00 1.68
C ARG A 40 -6.23 -12.57 1.16
N PHE A 41 -6.10 -11.65 2.10
CA PHE A 41 -5.78 -10.25 1.83
C PHE A 41 -4.27 -10.10 1.86
N CYS A 42 -3.67 -9.63 0.76
CA CYS A 42 -2.22 -9.55 0.63
C CYS A 42 -1.75 -8.15 0.25
N LYS A 43 -0.59 -7.76 0.76
CA LYS A 43 0.18 -6.61 0.27
C LYS A 43 1.53 -7.08 -0.25
N LYS A 44 2.03 -6.40 -1.27
CA LYS A 44 3.38 -6.59 -1.82
C LYS A 44 4.12 -5.26 -1.81
N HIS A 45 5.27 -5.26 -1.15
CA HIS A 45 6.20 -4.14 -1.16
C HIS A 45 7.63 -4.66 -1.27
N GLN A 46 8.41 -4.14 -2.23
CA GLN A 46 9.83 -4.47 -2.41
C GLN A 46 10.16 -5.98 -2.23
N PHE A 47 9.47 -6.85 -2.96
CA PHE A 47 9.61 -8.34 -2.98
C PHE A 47 9.01 -9.09 -1.79
N VAL A 48 8.69 -8.40 -0.71
CA VAL A 48 8.01 -9.02 0.43
C VAL A 48 6.52 -9.08 0.12
N VAL A 49 5.92 -10.25 0.35
CA VAL A 49 4.48 -10.45 0.29
C VAL A 49 4.02 -10.85 1.68
N GLU A 50 3.16 -10.02 2.27
CA GLU A 50 2.52 -10.28 3.56
C GLU A 50 1.04 -10.52 3.31
N CYS A 51 0.46 -11.53 3.94
CA CYS A 51 -0.93 -11.90 3.74
C CYS A 51 -1.60 -12.28 5.06
N LEU A 52 -2.85 -11.85 5.24
CA LEU A 52 -3.76 -12.31 6.28
C LEU A 52 -4.91 -13.11 5.67
N GLU A 53 -5.44 -14.08 6.41
CA GLU A 53 -6.67 -14.77 6.01
C GLU A 53 -7.87 -13.88 6.29
N ILE A 54 -8.75 -13.70 5.29
CA ILE A 54 -9.91 -12.81 5.44
C ILE A 54 -10.89 -13.36 6.50
N SER A 55 -11.01 -14.69 6.59
CA SER A 55 -11.82 -15.37 7.61
C SER A 55 -11.33 -15.21 9.04
N GLU A 56 -10.06 -14.83 9.22
CA GLU A 56 -9.47 -14.60 10.54
C GLU A 56 -9.43 -13.11 10.92
N LEU A 57 -9.82 -12.21 10.01
CA LEU A 57 -9.88 -10.78 10.31
C LEU A 57 -10.89 -10.53 11.41
N THR A 58 -10.49 -9.75 12.41
CA THR A 58 -11.37 -9.35 13.51
C THR A 58 -11.55 -7.84 13.60
N LYS A 59 -10.66 -7.05 12.98
CA LYS A 59 -10.74 -5.59 13.01
C LYS A 59 -10.11 -4.94 11.79
N ILE A 60 -10.74 -3.89 11.29
CA ILE A 60 -10.20 -3.00 10.25
C ILE A 60 -10.26 -1.57 10.77
N SER A 61 -9.12 -0.89 10.75
CA SER A 61 -8.99 0.50 11.17
C SER A 61 -8.30 1.32 10.09
N TYR A 62 -8.63 2.61 10.05
CA TYR A 62 -8.01 3.58 9.18
C TYR A 62 -7.43 4.71 10.02
N HIS A 63 -6.12 4.87 9.94
CA HIS A 63 -5.39 5.90 10.67
C HIS A 63 -5.07 7.04 9.73
N TYR A 64 -5.30 8.25 10.21
CA TYR A 64 -5.04 9.48 9.45
C TYR A 64 -4.23 10.43 10.31
N HIS A 65 -3.01 10.76 9.84
CA HIS A 65 -2.11 11.66 10.53
C HIS A 65 -1.77 12.86 9.64
N ALA A 66 -2.00 14.06 10.16
CA ALA A 66 -1.64 15.32 9.51
C ALA A 66 -0.33 15.88 10.09
N ILE A 67 0.79 15.19 9.85
CA ILE A 67 2.13 15.68 10.26
C ILE A 67 2.97 15.86 8.98
N VAL A 68 3.08 17.11 8.52
CA VAL A 68 3.88 17.53 7.34
C VAL A 68 3.60 16.65 6.11
N GLY A 69 2.33 16.57 5.74
CA GLY A 69 1.81 15.67 4.70
C GLY A 69 0.79 14.72 5.27
N PHE A 70 -0.31 14.51 4.54
CA PHE A 70 -1.37 13.59 4.97
C PHE A 70 -0.90 12.15 4.79
N VAL A 71 -0.70 11.44 5.89
CA VAL A 71 -0.43 10.00 5.92
C VAL A 71 -1.73 9.28 6.25
N ALA A 72 -2.10 8.33 5.39
CA ALA A 72 -3.26 7.48 5.53
C ALA A 72 -2.78 6.05 5.61
N ILE A 73 -3.31 5.27 6.56
CA ILE A 73 -2.89 3.89 6.79
C ILE A 73 -4.13 3.04 7.06
N TRP A 74 -4.26 1.92 6.36
CA TRP A 74 -5.20 0.87 6.70
C TRP A 74 -4.50 -0.17 7.58
N GLU A 75 -5.10 -0.50 8.72
CA GLU A 75 -4.66 -1.56 9.62
C GLU A 75 -5.71 -2.66 9.63
N LEU A 76 -5.33 -3.86 9.17
CA LEU A 76 -6.15 -5.05 9.27
C LEU A 76 -5.57 -5.94 10.36
N VAL A 77 -6.40 -6.38 11.30
CA VAL A 77 -5.97 -7.19 12.46
C VAL A 77 -6.71 -8.53 12.43
N ASP A 78 -5.96 -9.62 12.63
CA ASP A 78 -6.53 -10.96 12.76
C ASP A 78 -6.84 -11.35 14.21
N SER A 79 -7.49 -12.51 14.37
CA SER A 79 -7.87 -13.09 15.67
C SER A 79 -6.70 -13.40 16.61
N GLN A 80 -5.47 -13.47 16.08
CA GLN A 80 -4.25 -13.67 16.86
C GLN A 80 -3.57 -12.34 17.23
N GLY A 81 -4.10 -11.22 16.75
CA GLY A 81 -3.52 -9.89 16.93
C GLY A 81 -2.41 -9.55 15.94
N ASN A 82 -2.18 -10.38 14.91
CA ASN A 82 -1.27 -10.02 13.83
C ASN A 82 -1.88 -8.89 13.00
N LYS A 83 -1.03 -8.00 12.52
CA LYS A 83 -1.45 -6.78 11.81
C LYS A 83 -0.88 -6.75 10.41
N LEU A 84 -1.74 -6.43 9.45
CA LEU A 84 -1.35 -6.06 8.10
C LEU A 84 -1.60 -4.57 7.90
N VAL A 85 -0.50 -3.80 7.91
CA VAL A 85 -0.51 -2.35 7.76
C VAL A 85 -0.28 -2.00 6.29
N ILE A 86 -1.13 -1.16 5.72
CA ILE A 86 -1.15 -0.82 4.30
C ILE A 86 -1.17 0.70 4.14
N ASP A 87 -0.39 1.23 3.20
CA ASP A 87 -0.46 2.65 2.84
C ASP A 87 -1.82 2.96 2.20
N GLY A 88 -2.52 4.01 2.65
CA GLY A 88 -3.78 4.48 2.08
C GLY A 88 -3.68 4.91 0.61
N ARG A 89 -2.46 5.10 0.09
CA ARG A 89 -2.15 5.38 -1.32
C ARG A 89 -1.58 4.17 -2.07
N ALA A 90 -1.59 2.99 -1.44
CA ALA A 90 -1.15 1.76 -2.07
C ALA A 90 -1.95 1.51 -3.36
N LYS A 91 -1.27 0.96 -4.35
CA LYS A 91 -1.86 0.62 -5.64
C LYS A 91 -2.95 -0.43 -5.43
N ASP A 92 -4.10 -0.18 -6.05
CA ASP A 92 -5.29 -1.05 -6.04
C ASP A 92 -6.00 -1.15 -4.67
N VAL A 93 -5.59 -0.37 -3.64
CA VAL A 93 -6.17 -0.46 -2.29
C VAL A 93 -7.68 -0.26 -2.28
N TRP A 94 -8.19 0.78 -2.94
CA TRP A 94 -9.63 1.07 -2.99
C TRP A 94 -10.44 -0.03 -3.68
N GLN A 95 -9.91 -0.57 -4.78
CA GLN A 95 -10.55 -1.68 -5.47
C GLN A 95 -10.62 -2.90 -4.55
N VAL A 96 -9.51 -3.24 -3.91
CA VAL A 96 -9.40 -4.41 -3.03
C VAL A 96 -10.25 -4.26 -1.77
N MET A 97 -10.31 -3.08 -1.16
CA MET A 97 -11.22 -2.80 -0.06
C MET A 97 -12.67 -2.94 -0.54
N SER A 98 -13.00 -2.48 -1.74
CA SER A 98 -14.35 -2.67 -2.28
C SER A 98 -14.71 -4.15 -2.43
N GLU A 99 -13.78 -4.97 -2.92
CA GLU A 99 -13.93 -6.42 -3.02
C GLU A 99 -14.08 -7.09 -1.64
N LEU A 100 -13.44 -6.54 -0.60
CA LEU A 100 -13.50 -7.07 0.77
C LEU A 100 -14.93 -7.03 1.35
N GLN A 101 -15.77 -6.10 0.90
CA GLN A 101 -17.19 -6.00 1.29
C GLN A 101 -17.97 -7.29 0.96
N HIS A 102 -17.55 -8.06 -0.06
CA HIS A 102 -18.18 -9.33 -0.39
C HIS A 102 -17.87 -10.45 0.61
N PHE A 103 -16.79 -10.30 1.38
CA PHE A 103 -16.37 -11.29 2.38
C PHE A 103 -16.82 -10.89 3.79
N LEU A 104 -16.99 -9.59 4.04
CA LEU A 104 -17.31 -9.03 5.36
C LEU A 104 -18.65 -8.26 5.27
N PRO A 105 -19.80 -8.90 5.56
CA PRO A 105 -21.13 -8.35 5.27
C PRO A 105 -21.50 -7.06 6.04
N GLU A 106 -20.73 -6.68 7.05
CA GLU A 106 -20.91 -5.44 7.83
C GLU A 106 -19.88 -4.35 7.48
N PHE A 107 -18.84 -4.72 6.73
CA PHE A 107 -17.86 -3.77 6.22
C PHE A 107 -18.40 -3.17 4.93
N THR A 108 -18.62 -1.86 4.91
CA THR A 108 -18.94 -1.12 3.69
C THR A 108 -18.07 0.12 3.55
N LEU A 109 -17.68 0.45 2.31
CA LEU A 109 -16.96 1.68 2.02
C LEU A 109 -17.84 2.92 2.22
N GLU A 110 -19.16 2.77 2.09
CA GLU A 110 -20.11 3.86 2.38
C GLU A 110 -20.10 4.23 3.87
N ASN A 111 -20.03 3.25 4.78
CA ASN A 111 -19.90 3.50 6.21
C ASN A 111 -18.59 4.23 6.52
N PHE A 112 -17.50 3.85 5.83
CA PHE A 112 -16.23 4.56 5.91
C PHE A 112 -16.36 6.02 5.44
N ASP A 113 -16.90 6.26 4.25
CA ASP A 113 -17.01 7.61 3.68
C ASP A 113 -17.88 8.52 4.55
N SER A 114 -18.98 7.99 5.08
CA SER A 114 -19.87 8.70 6.00
C SER A 114 -19.18 9.06 7.31
N ALA A 115 -18.47 8.10 7.92
CA ALA A 115 -17.73 8.33 9.16
C ALA A 115 -16.49 9.23 8.97
N PHE A 116 -15.86 9.19 7.80
CA PHE A 116 -14.77 10.09 7.46
C PHE A 116 -15.28 11.53 7.21
N ALA A 117 -16.43 11.67 6.54
CA ALA A 117 -17.04 12.97 6.23
C ALA A 117 -17.68 13.66 7.44
N SER A 118 -18.12 12.90 8.45
CA SER A 118 -18.69 13.47 9.69
C SER A 118 -17.66 14.23 10.53
N GLY A 119 -16.37 14.16 10.17
CA GLY A 119 -15.32 14.92 10.84
C GLY A 119 -14.99 14.41 12.24
N ASP A 120 -15.43 13.19 12.59
CA ASP A 120 -15.10 12.50 13.84
C ASP A 120 -13.67 11.95 13.79
N ILE A 121 -12.72 12.81 13.38
CA ILE A 121 -11.32 12.47 13.15
C ILE A 121 -10.61 12.52 14.49
N VAL A 122 -10.86 11.49 15.29
CA VAL A 122 -9.82 10.92 16.13
C VAL A 122 -8.78 10.34 15.16
N ASP A 123 -7.49 10.35 15.51
CA ASP A 123 -6.37 9.88 14.64
C ASP A 123 -6.56 8.47 14.05
N THR A 124 -7.58 7.73 14.51
CA THR A 124 -7.98 6.39 14.09
C THR A 124 -9.49 6.30 13.96
N LEU A 125 -9.95 5.86 12.79
CA LEU A 125 -11.33 5.46 12.52
C LEU A 125 -11.40 3.93 12.50
N GLU A 126 -12.18 3.34 13.40
CA GLU A 126 -12.50 1.92 13.35
C GLU A 126 -13.68 1.71 12.39
N ILE A 127 -13.46 0.92 11.34
CA ILE A 127 -14.43 0.79 10.24
C ILE A 127 -15.24 -0.50 10.37
N TRP A 128 -14.62 -1.53 10.94
CA TRP A 128 -15.25 -2.82 11.14
C TRP A 128 -14.58 -3.57 12.28
N GLN A 129 -15.39 -4.26 13.06
CA GLN A 129 -14.94 -5.16 14.13
C GLN A 129 -15.90 -6.35 14.19
N GLN A 130 -15.33 -7.56 14.24
CA GLN A 130 -16.09 -8.78 14.51
C GLN A 130 -16.46 -8.82 16.00
N GLN A 131 -17.76 -8.94 16.28
CA GLN A 131 -18.31 -9.07 17.65
C GLN A 131 -17.91 -10.38 18.33
#